data_AF-A0A1I4J3T0-F1
#
_entry.id   AF-A0A1I4J3T0-F1
#
_cell.length_a   1.000
_cell.length_b   1.000
_cell.length_c   1.000
_cell.angle_alpha   90.00
_cell.angle_beta   90.00
_cell.angle_gamma   90.00
#
_symmetry.space_group_name_H-M   'P 1'
#
loop_
_entity.id
_entity.type
_entity.pdbx_description
1 polymer ?
#
loop_
_entity_poly.entity_id
_entity_poly.type
_entity_poly.pdbx_seq_one_letter_code
_entity_poly.pdbx_strand_id
1 'polypeptide(L)'
;MKRILLIGCALTGLAACQPQIPDSAAGVGFDNAVNSPQARARRESQLSGPAVPPPQAVSQETIPEAPRVAAAPVAPAAAPMATTATARAPAPTPTPTPVPTATAASAAPLSATRTTSSEASDIARETEAALAAASANSGERPLEASPSNPAPAVISNPGISNENDFAAVGQRRSIEADAALRQQNKANYTVIAPTAVPERTGNTGPNIVAYALSTTNPKGTRAYQRIGFSSASRYEKNCAKYARDDLAQSAFLSKGGPKVDRLGLDPDGDGYACDWDPAPFRKAARN
;
A
#
# COMPACT_ATOMS: atom_id res chain seq x y z
N MET A 1 -22.47 -61.85 8.48
CA MET A 1 -22.88 -60.52 9.00
C MET A 1 -21.74 -59.77 9.71
N LYS A 2 -20.99 -60.38 10.63
CA LYS A 2 -19.91 -59.69 11.39
C LYS A 2 -18.70 -59.21 10.55
N ARG A 3 -18.38 -59.90 9.45
CA ARG A 3 -17.30 -59.50 8.51
C ARG A 3 -17.67 -58.31 7.61
N ILE A 4 -18.95 -58.16 7.28
CA ILE A 4 -19.44 -57.05 6.45
C ILE A 4 -19.45 -55.75 7.29
N LEU A 5 -19.77 -55.86 8.58
CA LEU A 5 -19.76 -54.76 9.53
C LEU A 5 -18.35 -54.21 9.80
N LEU A 6 -17.32 -55.08 9.83
CA LEU A 6 -15.93 -54.67 10.00
C LEU A 6 -15.35 -53.97 8.75
N ILE A 7 -15.73 -54.41 7.54
CA ILE A 7 -15.28 -53.77 6.29
C ILE A 7 -15.92 -52.39 6.12
N GLY A 8 -17.20 -52.23 6.50
CA GLY A 8 -17.87 -50.93 6.48
C GLY A 8 -17.23 -49.90 7.41
N CYS A 9 -16.81 -50.32 8.61
CA CYS A 9 -16.14 -49.44 9.58
C CYS A 9 -14.73 -49.00 9.13
N ALA A 10 -14.02 -49.86 8.38
CA ALA A 10 -12.70 -49.51 7.85
C ALA A 10 -12.79 -48.49 6.69
N LEU A 11 -13.85 -48.56 5.88
CA LEU A 11 -14.08 -47.61 4.77
C LEU A 11 -14.54 -46.23 5.25
N THR A 12 -15.29 -46.13 6.35
CA THR A 12 -15.68 -44.83 6.94
C THR A 12 -14.52 -44.12 7.63
N GLY A 13 -13.55 -44.85 8.19
CA GLY A 13 -12.35 -44.27 8.79
C GLY A 13 -11.44 -43.54 7.78
N LEU A 14 -11.38 -44.03 6.53
CA LEU A 14 -10.49 -43.46 5.50
C LEU A 14 -11.03 -42.15 4.88
N ALA A 15 -12.35 -41.95 4.87
CA ALA A 15 -12.98 -40.74 4.33
C ALA A 15 -12.90 -39.54 5.28
N ALA A 16 -12.59 -39.74 6.56
CA ALA A 16 -12.50 -38.68 7.56
C ALA A 16 -11.19 -37.88 7.52
N CYS A 17 -10.20 -38.30 6.73
CA CYS A 17 -8.90 -37.63 6.62
C CYS A 17 -8.68 -36.88 5.29
N GLN A 18 -9.70 -36.72 4.43
CA GLN A 18 -9.56 -35.84 3.27
C GLN A 18 -9.88 -34.39 3.66
N PRO A 19 -8.95 -33.43 3.46
CA PRO A 19 -9.26 -32.02 3.64
C PRO A 19 -10.36 -31.62 2.65
N GLN A 20 -11.39 -30.91 3.13
CA GLN A 20 -12.44 -30.40 2.25
C GLN A 20 -11.82 -29.45 1.22
N ILE A 21 -11.85 -29.85 -0.06
CA ILE A 21 -11.44 -28.99 -1.17
C ILE A 21 -12.52 -27.90 -1.31
N PRO A 22 -12.18 -26.61 -1.12
CA PRO A 22 -13.16 -25.54 -1.29
C PRO A 22 -13.66 -25.49 -2.73
N ASP A 23 -14.97 -25.48 -2.90
CA ASP A 23 -15.60 -25.34 -4.22
C ASP A 23 -15.25 -23.97 -4.81
N SER A 24 -14.23 -23.97 -5.66
CA SER A 24 -13.71 -22.77 -6.32
C SER A 24 -14.54 -22.36 -7.53
N ALA A 25 -15.59 -23.13 -7.89
CA ALA A 25 -16.48 -22.86 -9.01
C ALA A 25 -17.78 -22.12 -8.61
N ALA A 26 -17.98 -21.81 -7.31
CA ALA A 26 -19.18 -21.15 -6.79
C ALA A 26 -19.41 -19.69 -7.28
N GLY A 27 -18.55 -19.16 -8.16
CA GLY A 27 -18.71 -17.83 -8.75
C GLY A 27 -18.41 -16.66 -7.78
N VAL A 28 -18.33 -15.46 -8.34
CA VAL A 28 -18.00 -14.21 -7.60
C VAL A 28 -19.20 -13.57 -6.88
N GLY A 29 -20.23 -14.36 -6.55
CA GLY A 29 -21.47 -13.88 -5.94
C GLY A 29 -21.37 -13.53 -4.46
N PHE A 30 -22.40 -12.85 -3.93
CA PHE A 30 -22.48 -12.46 -2.52
C PHE A 30 -22.77 -13.65 -1.57
N ASP A 31 -23.23 -14.78 -2.11
CA ASP A 31 -23.56 -16.01 -1.38
C ASP A 31 -22.46 -17.08 -1.47
N ASN A 32 -21.19 -16.68 -1.32
CA ASN A 32 -20.07 -17.63 -1.28
C ASN A 32 -19.52 -17.79 0.16
N ALA A 33 -18.77 -18.88 0.38
CA ALA A 33 -18.21 -19.20 1.70
C ALA A 33 -17.37 -18.05 2.30
N VAL A 34 -16.71 -17.27 1.45
CA VAL A 34 -15.87 -16.11 1.82
C VAL A 34 -16.70 -14.92 2.30
N ASN A 35 -17.88 -14.70 1.72
CA ASN A 35 -18.80 -13.60 2.03
C ASN A 35 -19.91 -13.97 3.02
N SER A 36 -19.94 -15.21 3.50
CA SER A 36 -20.92 -15.70 4.46
C SER A 36 -20.91 -14.90 5.79
N PRO A 37 -22.07 -14.77 6.48
CA PRO A 37 -22.14 -14.09 7.78
C PRO A 37 -21.17 -14.65 8.82
N GLN A 38 -20.94 -15.97 8.80
CA GLN A 38 -19.99 -16.64 9.69
C GLN A 38 -18.53 -16.25 9.39
N ALA A 39 -18.15 -16.10 8.12
CA ALA A 39 -16.81 -15.65 7.74
C ALA A 39 -16.55 -14.18 8.13
N ARG A 40 -17.59 -13.34 8.13
CA ARG A 40 -17.52 -11.94 8.61
C ARG A 40 -17.29 -11.88 10.12
N ALA A 41 -18.08 -12.62 10.89
CA ALA A 41 -17.95 -12.68 12.35
C ALA A 41 -16.55 -13.17 12.81
N ARG A 42 -15.97 -14.15 12.10
CA ARG A 42 -14.60 -14.62 12.39
C ARG A 42 -13.55 -13.53 12.16
N ARG A 43 -13.65 -12.77 11.07
CA ARG A 43 -12.72 -11.65 10.80
C ARG A 43 -12.86 -10.53 11.85
N GLU A 44 -14.09 -10.17 12.22
CA GLU A 44 -14.32 -9.16 13.26
C GLU A 44 -13.73 -9.59 14.62
N SER A 45 -13.81 -10.88 14.96
CA SER A 45 -13.18 -11.40 16.17
C SER A 45 -11.64 -11.35 16.14
N GLN A 46 -11.03 -11.51 14.96
CA GLN A 46 -9.58 -11.39 14.79
C GLN A 46 -9.11 -9.93 14.82
N LEU A 47 -9.91 -9.00 14.28
CA LEU A 47 -9.65 -7.57 14.31
C LEU A 47 -9.82 -6.95 15.71
N SER A 48 -10.65 -7.57 16.55
CA SER A 48 -10.88 -7.14 17.94
C SER A 48 -9.82 -7.66 18.93
N GLY A 49 -8.70 -8.20 18.44
CA GLY A 49 -7.54 -8.56 19.26
C GLY A 49 -6.90 -7.34 19.97
N PRO A 50 -6.01 -7.59 20.95
CA PRO A 50 -5.49 -6.55 21.84
C PRO A 50 -4.87 -5.38 21.06
N ALA A 51 -5.17 -4.17 21.50
CA ALA A 51 -4.76 -2.92 20.88
C ALA A 51 -3.26 -2.92 20.60
N VAL A 52 -2.90 -2.61 19.34
CA VAL A 52 -1.52 -2.41 18.91
C VAL A 52 -0.87 -1.37 19.85
N PRO A 53 0.30 -1.65 20.43
CA PRO A 53 0.97 -0.71 21.32
C PRO A 53 1.17 0.64 20.62
N PRO A 54 1.07 1.76 21.34
CA PRO A 54 1.20 3.08 20.75
C PRO A 54 2.56 3.20 20.03
N PRO A 55 2.63 3.93 18.90
CA PRO A 55 3.87 4.12 18.17
C PRO A 55 4.90 4.76 19.09
N GLN A 56 6.10 4.19 19.14
CA GLN A 56 7.22 4.77 19.88
C GLN A 56 7.64 6.08 19.20
N ALA A 57 7.95 7.10 19.99
CA ALA A 57 8.35 8.41 19.49
C ALA A 57 9.63 8.28 18.64
N VAL A 58 9.52 8.59 17.35
CA VAL A 58 10.66 8.61 16.44
C VAL A 58 11.34 9.96 16.58
N SER A 59 12.57 9.98 17.09
CA SER A 59 13.41 11.18 17.08
C SER A 59 13.84 11.48 15.64
N GLN A 60 13.56 12.70 15.17
CA GLN A 60 13.99 13.17 13.86
C GLN A 60 15.28 13.96 14.03
N GLU A 61 16.39 13.42 13.57
CA GLU A 61 17.65 14.15 13.44
C GLU A 61 17.86 14.51 11.98
N THR A 62 18.06 15.80 11.70
CA THR A 62 18.28 16.30 10.34
C THR A 62 19.76 16.16 10.00
N ILE A 63 20.07 15.36 8.99
CA ILE A 63 21.42 15.19 8.46
C ILE A 63 21.84 16.51 7.78
N PRO A 64 22.99 17.12 8.12
CA PRO A 64 23.44 18.35 7.48
C PRO A 64 23.76 18.12 5.99
N GLU A 65 23.40 19.11 5.17
CA GLU A 65 23.63 19.15 3.72
C GLU A 65 25.13 18.94 3.40
N ALA A 66 25.42 17.97 2.53
CA ALA A 66 26.77 17.70 2.08
C ALA A 66 27.34 18.91 1.29
N PRO A 67 28.63 19.26 1.47
CA PRO A 67 29.23 20.38 0.76
C PRO A 67 29.21 20.13 -0.75
N ARG A 68 28.60 21.05 -1.49
CA ARG A 68 28.48 20.98 -2.95
C ARG A 68 29.82 21.37 -3.57
N VAL A 69 30.48 20.41 -4.21
CA VAL A 69 31.67 20.68 -5.03
C VAL A 69 31.19 21.21 -6.38
N ALA A 70 31.59 22.44 -6.72
CA ALA A 70 31.24 23.04 -8.00
C ALA A 70 31.90 22.25 -9.15
N ALA A 71 31.09 21.73 -10.07
CA ALA A 71 31.58 21.08 -11.27
C ALA A 71 32.15 22.14 -12.22
N ALA A 72 33.43 22.02 -12.56
CA ALA A 72 34.08 22.81 -13.61
C ALA A 72 33.48 22.45 -14.98
N PRO A 73 33.32 23.43 -15.90
CA PRO A 73 32.72 23.18 -17.21
C PRO A 73 33.66 22.36 -18.11
N VAL A 74 33.15 21.26 -18.65
CA VAL A 74 33.81 20.45 -19.68
C VAL A 74 33.52 21.09 -21.04
N ALA A 75 34.58 21.49 -21.76
CA ALA A 75 34.48 21.95 -23.15
C ALA A 75 34.26 20.75 -24.11
N PRO A 76 33.49 20.90 -25.21
CA PRO A 76 33.28 19.82 -26.15
C PRO A 76 34.45 19.77 -27.16
N ALA A 77 35.17 18.66 -27.20
CA ALA A 77 36.09 18.34 -28.28
C ALA A 77 35.40 17.37 -29.27
N ALA A 78 35.42 17.76 -30.54
CA ALA A 78 34.83 17.05 -31.65
C ALA A 78 35.75 15.95 -32.22
N ALA A 79 35.06 14.96 -32.82
CA ALA A 79 35.45 14.04 -33.89
C ALA A 79 36.23 12.74 -33.56
N PRO A 80 35.91 11.62 -34.27
CA PRO A 80 36.32 10.26 -33.92
C PRO A 80 37.51 9.77 -34.78
N MET A 81 38.31 8.82 -34.29
CA MET A 81 38.99 7.85 -35.15
C MET A 81 39.63 6.67 -34.39
N ALA A 82 39.35 5.48 -34.94
CA ALA A 82 40.21 4.30 -35.10
C ALA A 82 40.80 3.55 -33.88
N THR A 83 40.22 2.37 -33.67
CA THR A 83 40.84 1.05 -33.46
C THR A 83 42.35 0.97 -33.28
N THR A 84 42.80 0.48 -32.11
CA THR A 84 43.78 -0.61 -32.04
C THR A 84 43.73 -1.28 -30.67
N ALA A 85 43.49 -2.59 -30.68
CA ALA A 85 43.69 -3.45 -29.52
C ALA A 85 45.20 -3.69 -29.36
N THR A 86 45.73 -3.41 -28.17
CA THR A 86 47.03 -3.93 -27.72
C THR A 86 46.96 -4.11 -26.22
N ALA A 87 47.25 -5.34 -25.80
CA ALA A 87 47.34 -5.76 -24.41
C ALA A 87 48.48 -5.01 -23.70
N ARG A 88 48.24 -4.52 -22.48
CA ARG A 88 49.29 -4.17 -21.53
C ARG A 88 48.87 -4.50 -20.10
N ALA A 89 49.80 -5.14 -19.41
CA ALA A 89 49.77 -5.67 -18.04
C ALA A 89 49.64 -4.57 -16.95
N PRO A 90 49.47 -4.93 -15.66
CA PRO A 90 48.75 -4.14 -14.66
C PRO A 90 49.53 -2.93 -14.12
N ALA A 91 48.78 -1.88 -13.80
CA ALA A 91 49.27 -0.66 -13.16
C ALA A 91 49.53 -0.87 -11.64
N PRO A 92 50.45 -0.09 -11.04
CA PRO A 92 50.96 -0.30 -9.68
C PRO A 92 50.04 0.26 -8.57
N THR A 93 50.19 -0.36 -7.40
CA THR A 93 49.66 0.03 -6.09
C THR A 93 49.98 1.49 -5.74
N PRO A 94 49.00 2.33 -5.32
CA PRO A 94 49.31 3.63 -4.75
C PRO A 94 49.67 3.52 -3.26
N THR A 95 50.85 4.02 -2.92
CA THR A 95 51.31 4.34 -1.56
C THR A 95 50.48 5.49 -0.97
N PRO A 96 50.05 5.44 0.31
CA PRO A 96 49.39 6.58 0.94
C PRO A 96 50.42 7.68 1.30
N THR A 97 50.13 8.91 0.89
CA THR A 97 50.88 10.13 1.25
C THR A 97 50.19 10.79 2.46
N PRO A 98 50.93 11.36 3.44
CA PRO A 98 50.36 11.83 4.71
C PRO A 98 49.59 13.16 4.58
N VAL A 99 48.55 13.28 5.39
CA VAL A 99 47.67 14.46 5.51
C VAL A 99 48.34 15.52 6.40
N PRO A 100 48.28 16.82 6.06
CA PRO A 100 48.99 17.87 6.79
C PRO A 100 48.38 18.19 8.17
N THR A 101 49.27 18.49 9.10
CA THR A 101 49.05 19.05 10.43
C THR A 101 48.26 20.35 10.38
N ALA A 102 47.12 20.41 11.07
CA ALA A 102 46.41 21.65 11.32
C ALA A 102 46.99 22.33 12.57
N THR A 103 47.49 23.54 12.34
CA THR A 103 48.02 24.51 13.29
C THR A 103 47.06 24.81 14.44
N ALA A 104 47.61 24.81 15.65
CA ALA A 104 46.97 25.28 16.87
C ALA A 104 46.61 26.78 16.77
N ALA A 105 45.34 27.10 17.00
CA ALA A 105 44.90 28.47 17.24
C ALA A 105 44.73 28.68 18.75
N SER A 106 45.46 29.67 19.27
CA SER A 106 45.36 30.18 20.64
C SER A 106 43.92 30.56 21.01
N ALA A 107 43.43 30.00 22.12
CA ALA A 107 42.44 30.66 22.96
C ALA A 107 43.14 31.05 24.27
N ALA A 108 43.06 32.34 24.59
CA ALA A 108 43.61 32.97 25.79
C ALA A 108 43.06 32.32 27.09
N PRO A 109 43.80 32.36 28.21
CA PRO A 109 43.36 31.78 29.46
C PRO A 109 42.22 32.61 30.04
N LEU A 110 41.00 32.09 29.95
CA LEU A 110 39.93 32.56 30.82
C LEU A 110 40.19 32.00 32.21
N SER A 111 40.61 32.90 33.11
CA SER A 111 40.68 32.70 34.54
C SER A 111 39.37 32.12 35.07
N ALA A 112 39.28 30.80 35.17
CA ALA A 112 38.38 30.16 36.11
C ALA A 112 39.05 30.26 37.47
N THR A 113 38.59 31.23 38.25
CA THR A 113 38.81 31.32 39.70
C THR A 113 38.61 29.94 40.30
N ARG A 114 39.73 29.27 40.60
CA ARG A 114 39.77 28.03 41.36
C ARG A 114 39.39 28.42 42.78
N THR A 115 38.09 28.45 43.05
CA THR A 115 37.60 28.41 44.43
C THR A 115 38.22 27.18 45.04
N THR A 116 39.12 27.39 45.99
CA THR A 116 39.68 26.35 46.84
C THR A 116 38.56 25.79 47.72
N SER A 117 37.65 25.01 47.13
CA SER A 117 37.12 23.85 47.86
C SER A 117 38.35 23.02 48.21
N SER A 118 38.52 22.70 49.49
CA SER A 118 39.72 21.99 49.91
C SER A 118 39.86 20.72 49.09
N GLU A 119 41.07 20.42 48.60
CA GLU A 119 41.38 19.15 47.92
C GLU A 119 40.81 17.95 48.72
N ALA A 120 40.79 18.06 50.05
CA ALA A 120 40.15 17.10 50.95
C ALA A 120 38.62 16.95 50.76
N SER A 121 37.89 18.04 50.49
CA SER A 121 36.44 17.99 50.21
C SER A 121 36.14 17.38 48.84
N ASP A 122 37.01 17.57 47.85
CA ASP A 122 36.82 17.00 46.52
C ASP A 122 37.16 15.50 46.52
N ILE A 123 38.23 15.11 47.22
CA ILE A 123 38.54 13.69 47.50
C ILE A 123 37.41 13.02 48.28
N ALA A 124 36.81 13.70 49.26
CA ALA A 124 35.69 13.15 50.03
C ALA A 124 34.44 12.92 49.16
N ARG A 125 34.10 13.88 48.28
CA ARG A 125 32.96 13.72 47.34
C ARG A 125 33.21 12.61 46.32
N GLU A 126 34.42 12.51 45.80
CA GLU A 126 34.79 11.44 44.85
C GLU A 126 34.78 10.07 45.52
N THR A 127 35.24 9.98 46.76
CA THR A 127 35.19 8.73 47.54
C THR A 127 33.74 8.32 47.81
N GLU A 128 32.86 9.25 48.18
CA GLU A 128 31.44 8.98 48.42
C GLU A 128 30.72 8.55 47.13
N ALA A 129 31.02 9.18 45.99
CA ALA A 129 30.49 8.80 44.69
C ALA A 129 30.97 7.40 44.25
N ALA A 130 32.25 7.08 44.46
CA ALA A 130 32.81 5.77 44.16
C ALA A 130 32.19 4.66 45.03
N LEU A 131 31.95 4.95 46.32
CA LEU A 131 31.34 3.99 47.25
C LEU A 131 29.84 3.79 46.96
N ALA A 132 29.12 4.85 46.56
CA ALA A 132 27.73 4.76 46.11
C ALA A 132 27.62 3.95 44.80
N ALA A 133 28.53 4.16 43.84
CA ALA A 133 28.57 3.40 42.60
C ALA A 133 28.93 1.92 42.83
N ALA A 134 29.81 1.62 43.79
CA ALA A 134 30.16 0.25 44.17
C ALA A 134 28.99 -0.46 44.89
N SER A 135 28.25 0.24 45.76
CA SER A 135 27.11 -0.33 46.49
C SER A 135 25.86 -0.51 45.63
N ALA A 136 25.69 0.29 44.57
CA ALA A 136 24.62 0.12 43.58
C ALA A 136 24.92 -0.98 42.53
N ASN A 137 26.14 -1.52 42.52
CA ASN A 137 26.58 -2.60 41.62
C ASN A 137 26.93 -3.87 42.43
N SER A 138 27.65 -4.81 41.82
CA SER A 138 28.07 -6.08 42.41
C SER A 138 29.14 -6.00 43.52
N GLY A 139 29.50 -4.80 43.98
CA GLY A 139 30.61 -4.58 44.92
C GLY A 139 32.01 -4.66 44.29
N GLU A 140 32.12 -4.99 43.01
CA GLU A 140 33.37 -4.92 42.25
C GLU A 140 33.58 -3.52 41.64
N ARG A 141 34.83 -3.06 41.58
CA ARG A 141 35.17 -1.79 40.91
C ARG A 141 34.79 -1.90 39.42
N PRO A 142 34.09 -0.91 38.83
CA PRO A 142 33.82 -0.88 37.41
C PRO A 142 35.10 -1.06 36.59
N LEU A 143 35.04 -1.91 35.57
CA LEU A 143 36.16 -2.11 34.65
C LEU A 143 36.36 -0.84 33.82
N GLU A 144 37.54 -0.24 33.94
CA GLU A 144 37.94 0.89 33.12
C GLU A 144 38.07 0.44 31.66
N ALA A 145 37.31 1.06 30.76
CA ALA A 145 37.33 0.76 29.33
C ALA A 145 38.59 1.33 28.66
N SER A 146 39.76 0.82 29.05
CA SER A 146 41.04 1.13 28.43
C SER A 146 41.29 0.20 27.22
N PRO A 147 41.88 0.68 26.11
CA PRO A 147 42.30 -0.16 24.99
C PRO A 147 43.31 -1.26 25.35
N SER A 148 43.94 -1.16 26.53
CA SER A 148 44.84 -2.17 27.09
C SER A 148 44.12 -3.33 27.78
N ASN A 149 42.80 -3.25 27.98
CA ASN A 149 42.03 -4.31 28.59
C ASN A 149 41.73 -5.40 27.55
N PRO A 150 41.85 -6.70 27.88
CA PRO A 150 41.51 -7.76 26.93
C PRO A 150 40.05 -7.63 26.49
N ALA A 151 39.81 -7.86 25.19
CA ALA A 151 38.47 -7.81 24.64
C ALA A 151 37.56 -8.83 25.36
N PRO A 152 36.29 -8.49 25.68
CA PRO A 152 35.36 -9.42 26.28
C PRO A 152 35.21 -10.69 25.43
N ALA A 153 35.16 -11.85 26.07
CA ALA A 153 34.88 -13.09 25.38
C ALA A 153 33.45 -13.06 24.81
N VAL A 154 33.33 -13.15 23.49
CA VAL A 154 32.04 -13.22 22.80
C VAL A 154 31.45 -14.62 23.03
N ILE A 155 30.69 -14.78 24.10
CA ILE A 155 29.94 -16.01 24.36
C ILE A 155 28.83 -16.07 23.30
N SER A 156 28.91 -17.06 22.42
CA SER A 156 27.89 -17.31 21.40
C SER A 156 26.56 -17.59 22.09
N ASN A 157 25.61 -16.66 21.98
CA ASN A 157 24.33 -16.72 22.66
C ASN A 157 23.28 -17.26 21.68
N PRO A 158 22.92 -18.56 21.68
CA PRO A 158 22.06 -19.17 20.67
C PRO A 158 20.60 -18.65 20.68
N GLY A 159 20.26 -17.76 21.61
CA GLY A 159 18.97 -17.08 21.69
C GLY A 159 18.93 -15.67 21.10
N ILE A 160 20.06 -15.09 20.69
CA ILE A 160 20.07 -13.80 19.98
C ILE A 160 20.02 -14.10 18.48
N SER A 161 18.84 -13.91 17.91
CA SER A 161 18.60 -13.47 16.54
C SER A 161 19.86 -13.23 15.67
N ASN A 162 20.21 -14.18 14.79
CA ASN A 162 21.36 -14.09 13.87
C ASN A 162 21.14 -13.10 12.71
N GLU A 163 20.16 -12.20 12.82
CA GLU A 163 19.80 -11.24 11.78
C GLU A 163 20.88 -10.17 11.54
N ASN A 164 21.83 -10.03 12.47
CA ASN A 164 23.00 -9.14 12.34
C ASN A 164 24.31 -9.88 11.98
N ASP A 165 24.29 -11.21 11.81
CA ASP A 165 25.46 -11.98 11.35
C ASP A 165 25.39 -12.17 9.82
N PHE A 166 26.22 -11.40 9.11
CA PHE A 166 26.28 -11.42 7.65
C PHE A 166 26.69 -12.79 7.07
N ALA A 167 27.45 -13.60 7.81
CA ALA A 167 27.80 -14.96 7.40
C ALA A 167 26.59 -15.89 7.55
N ALA A 168 25.84 -15.79 8.65
CA ALA A 168 24.62 -16.56 8.86
C ALA A 168 23.52 -16.19 7.86
N VAL A 169 23.36 -14.91 7.50
CA VAL A 169 22.39 -14.46 6.49
C VAL A 169 22.75 -14.97 5.09
N GLY A 170 24.03 -14.96 4.72
CA GLY A 170 24.50 -15.51 3.44
C GLY A 170 24.33 -17.04 3.31
N GLN A 171 24.44 -17.77 4.41
CA GLN A 171 24.19 -19.23 4.44
C GLN A 171 22.69 -19.57 4.40
N ARG A 172 21.81 -18.69 4.90
CA ARG A 172 20.35 -18.92 4.92
C ARG A 172 19.70 -18.83 3.52
N ARG A 173 20.24 -17.99 2.63
CA ARG A 173 19.83 -17.93 1.22
C ARG A 173 21.03 -17.63 0.34
N SER A 174 21.43 -18.63 -0.45
CA SER A 174 22.48 -18.46 -1.44
C SER A 174 22.01 -17.58 -2.61
N ILE A 175 22.97 -16.97 -3.32
CA ILE A 175 22.70 -16.11 -4.48
C ILE A 175 22.02 -16.91 -5.60
N GLU A 176 22.38 -18.18 -5.74
CA GLU A 176 21.81 -19.13 -6.71
C GLU A 176 20.35 -19.43 -6.39
N ALA A 177 20.02 -19.62 -5.11
CA ALA A 177 18.64 -19.84 -4.66
C ALA A 177 17.75 -18.62 -4.93
N ASP A 178 18.29 -17.42 -4.69
CA ASP A 178 17.58 -16.17 -5.00
C ASP A 178 17.42 -15.94 -6.51
N ALA A 179 18.42 -16.29 -7.31
CA ALA A 179 18.33 -16.26 -8.77
C ALA A 179 17.26 -17.23 -9.30
N ALA A 180 17.19 -18.45 -8.74
CA ALA A 180 16.17 -19.43 -9.09
C ALA A 180 14.75 -18.93 -8.74
N LEU A 181 14.58 -18.29 -7.58
CA LEU A 181 13.30 -17.74 -7.16
C LEU A 181 12.87 -16.55 -8.04
N ARG A 182 13.80 -15.68 -8.43
CA ARG A 182 13.52 -14.63 -9.43
C ARG A 182 13.12 -15.23 -10.78
N GLN A 183 13.76 -16.32 -11.20
CA GLN A 183 13.42 -16.99 -12.46
C GLN A 183 12.02 -17.61 -12.40
N GLN A 184 11.65 -18.23 -11.28
CA GLN A 184 10.30 -18.75 -11.04
C GLN A 184 9.26 -17.62 -11.01
N ASN A 185 9.55 -16.52 -10.31
CA ASN A 185 8.66 -15.35 -10.27
C ASN A 185 8.48 -14.73 -11.66
N LYS A 186 9.55 -14.66 -12.46
CA LYS A 186 9.47 -14.22 -13.86
C LYS A 186 8.63 -15.17 -14.71
N ALA A 187 8.77 -16.49 -14.51
CA ALA A 187 7.97 -17.49 -15.24
C ALA A 187 6.48 -17.41 -14.90
N ASN A 188 6.14 -16.98 -13.68
CA ASN A 188 4.76 -16.83 -13.23
C ASN A 188 4.18 -15.42 -13.46
N TYR A 189 5.01 -14.45 -13.83
CA TYR A 189 4.58 -13.06 -14.02
C TYR A 189 3.91 -12.90 -15.39
N THR A 190 2.60 -12.65 -15.39
CA THR A 190 1.86 -12.28 -16.60
C THR A 190 1.32 -10.87 -16.44
N VAL A 191 1.66 -9.99 -17.39
CA VAL A 191 1.06 -8.65 -17.47
C VAL A 191 -0.22 -8.76 -18.31
N ILE A 192 -1.36 -8.51 -17.67
CA ILE A 192 -2.63 -8.35 -18.40
C ILE A 192 -2.64 -6.93 -18.95
N ALA A 193 -2.55 -6.80 -20.27
CA ALA A 193 -2.69 -5.51 -20.93
C ALA A 193 -4.11 -4.96 -20.67
N PRO A 194 -4.29 -3.66 -20.40
CA PRO A 194 -5.61 -3.06 -20.32
C PRO A 194 -6.35 -3.26 -21.65
N THR A 195 -7.37 -4.12 -21.66
CA THR A 195 -8.27 -4.25 -22.81
C THR A 195 -9.25 -3.08 -22.78
N ALA A 196 -9.50 -2.47 -23.94
CA ALA A 196 -10.51 -1.43 -24.08
C ALA A 196 -11.86 -1.92 -23.54
N VAL A 197 -12.56 -1.07 -22.80
CA VAL A 197 -13.92 -1.35 -22.34
C VAL A 197 -14.76 -1.68 -23.58
N PRO A 198 -15.43 -2.84 -23.64
CA PRO A 198 -16.23 -3.20 -24.81
C PRO A 198 -17.25 -2.10 -25.10
N GLU A 199 -17.26 -1.61 -26.34
CA GLU A 199 -18.35 -0.76 -26.80
C GLU A 199 -19.64 -1.58 -26.80
N ARG A 200 -20.75 -0.97 -26.35
CA ARG A 200 -22.05 -1.64 -26.29
C ARG A 200 -22.50 -1.98 -27.72
N THR A 201 -22.25 -3.21 -28.16
CA THR A 201 -22.65 -3.72 -29.47
C THR A 201 -24.07 -4.26 -29.40
N GLY A 202 -25.04 -3.45 -29.83
CA GLY A 202 -26.44 -3.86 -29.93
C GLY A 202 -27.39 -2.67 -29.96
N ASN A 203 -28.51 -2.83 -30.66
CA ASN A 203 -29.58 -1.84 -30.73
C ASN A 203 -30.37 -1.84 -29.40
N THR A 204 -29.75 -1.38 -28.31
CA THR A 204 -30.27 -1.46 -26.92
C THR A 204 -31.39 -0.45 -26.64
N GLY A 205 -32.01 0.06 -27.70
CA GLY A 205 -32.94 1.18 -27.63
C GLY A 205 -32.22 2.52 -27.40
N PRO A 206 -33.00 3.60 -27.27
CA PRO A 206 -32.47 4.94 -27.04
C PRO A 206 -31.65 5.02 -25.76
N ASN A 207 -30.49 5.67 -25.83
CA ASN A 207 -29.64 5.89 -24.67
C ASN A 207 -30.18 7.06 -23.83
N ILE A 208 -30.79 6.74 -22.70
CA ILE A 208 -31.35 7.73 -21.76
C ILE A 208 -30.28 8.65 -21.17
N VAL A 209 -29.05 8.19 -21.00
CA VAL A 209 -27.94 9.00 -20.46
C VAL A 209 -27.49 10.01 -21.50
N ALA A 210 -27.33 9.59 -22.76
CA ALA A 210 -27.04 10.50 -23.86
C ALA A 210 -28.13 11.57 -23.99
N TYR A 211 -29.40 11.18 -23.84
CA TYR A 211 -30.54 12.11 -23.84
C TYR A 211 -30.53 13.08 -22.65
N ALA A 212 -30.17 12.61 -21.45
CA ALA A 212 -30.02 13.45 -20.25
C ALA A 212 -28.96 14.53 -20.46
N LEU A 213 -27.84 14.17 -21.10
CA LEU A 213 -26.70 15.06 -21.36
C LEU A 213 -26.94 16.01 -22.54
N SER A 214 -27.73 15.60 -23.55
CA SER A 214 -28.03 16.46 -24.71
C SER A 214 -29.08 17.53 -24.39
N THR A 215 -29.95 17.28 -23.41
CA THR A 215 -31.04 18.19 -23.04
C THR A 215 -30.59 19.13 -21.92
N THR A 216 -31.05 20.37 -21.95
CA THR A 216 -30.74 21.39 -20.92
C THR A 216 -31.93 21.77 -20.04
N ASN A 217 -33.15 21.45 -20.46
CA ASN A 217 -34.38 21.82 -19.75
C ASN A 217 -34.44 21.16 -18.36
N PRO A 218 -34.88 21.88 -17.30
CA PRO A 218 -35.15 21.26 -16.00
C PRO A 218 -36.43 20.42 -16.02
N LYS A 219 -36.52 19.42 -15.12
CA LYS A 219 -37.76 18.64 -14.92
C LYS A 219 -38.92 19.58 -14.58
N GLY A 220 -40.10 19.30 -15.13
CA GLY A 220 -41.33 20.08 -14.99
C GLY A 220 -41.40 21.34 -15.88
N THR A 221 -40.35 21.64 -16.66
CA THR A 221 -40.36 22.80 -17.56
C THR A 221 -40.84 22.38 -18.94
N ARG A 222 -42.03 22.84 -19.34
CA ARG A 222 -42.61 22.54 -20.65
C ARG A 222 -41.69 22.99 -21.79
N ALA A 223 -41.06 22.01 -22.44
CA ALA A 223 -40.22 22.20 -23.63
C ALA A 223 -40.98 21.82 -24.92
N TYR A 224 -42.01 20.99 -24.82
CA TYR A 224 -42.78 20.47 -25.93
C TYR A 224 -44.27 20.75 -25.73
N GLN A 225 -44.93 21.21 -26.78
CA GLN A 225 -46.38 21.44 -26.75
C GLN A 225 -47.11 20.10 -26.71
N ARG A 226 -48.00 19.94 -25.72
CA ARG A 226 -48.89 18.78 -25.60
C ARG A 226 -50.29 19.21 -26.01
N ILE A 227 -50.66 18.83 -27.23
CA ILE A 227 -51.99 19.09 -27.77
C ILE A 227 -52.84 17.85 -27.48
N GLY A 228 -53.28 17.70 -26.25
CA GLY A 228 -54.06 16.53 -25.83
C GLY A 228 -54.50 16.60 -24.38
N PHE A 229 -55.73 16.16 -24.12
CA PHE A 229 -56.28 16.05 -22.77
C PHE A 229 -55.88 14.69 -22.18
N SER A 230 -54.60 14.49 -21.84
CA SER A 230 -54.21 13.31 -21.07
C SER A 230 -54.65 13.53 -19.63
N SER A 231 -55.67 12.79 -19.18
CA SER A 231 -56.11 12.87 -17.79
C SER A 231 -55.03 12.33 -16.85
N ALA A 232 -54.92 12.89 -15.65
CA ALA A 232 -53.98 12.43 -14.62
C ALA A 232 -54.09 10.90 -14.39
N SER A 233 -55.31 10.37 -14.38
CA SER A 233 -55.56 8.92 -14.24
C SER A 233 -54.95 8.08 -15.38
N ARG A 234 -54.88 8.61 -16.61
CA ARG A 234 -54.25 7.89 -17.75
C ARG A 234 -52.74 7.89 -17.61
N TYR A 235 -52.16 9.02 -17.23
CA TYR A 235 -50.74 9.16 -16.95
C TYR A 235 -50.30 8.19 -15.86
N GLU A 236 -50.96 8.19 -14.70
CA GLU A 236 -50.66 7.28 -13.57
C GLU A 236 -50.69 5.81 -14.00
N LYS A 237 -51.73 5.40 -14.74
CA LYS A 237 -51.86 4.02 -15.26
C LYS A 237 -50.78 3.68 -16.29
N ASN A 238 -50.33 4.65 -17.09
CA ASN A 238 -49.29 4.42 -18.08
C ASN A 238 -47.92 4.31 -17.43
N CYS A 239 -47.63 5.15 -16.44
CA CYS A 239 -46.40 5.09 -15.66
C CYS A 239 -46.31 3.80 -14.84
N ALA A 240 -47.41 3.35 -14.24
CA ALA A 240 -47.47 2.09 -13.50
C ALA A 240 -47.17 0.82 -14.34
N LYS A 241 -47.11 0.91 -15.68
CA LYS A 241 -46.71 -0.21 -16.55
C LYS A 241 -45.20 -0.48 -16.50
N TYR A 242 -44.41 0.48 -16.04
CA TYR A 242 -42.96 0.38 -15.99
C TYR A 242 -42.52 0.17 -14.56
N ALA A 243 -41.64 -0.81 -14.34
CA ALA A 243 -41.10 -1.08 -13.00
C ALA A 243 -40.22 0.06 -12.47
N ARG A 244 -39.68 0.90 -13.38
CA ARG A 244 -38.79 2.01 -13.07
C ARG A 244 -38.94 3.13 -14.11
N ASP A 245 -38.65 4.36 -13.70
CA ASP A 245 -38.78 5.55 -14.55
C ASP A 245 -37.82 5.56 -15.75
N ASP A 246 -36.62 4.98 -15.62
CA ASP A 246 -35.67 4.84 -16.72
C ASP A 246 -36.16 3.93 -17.84
N LEU A 247 -36.97 2.91 -17.49
CA LEU A 247 -37.66 2.07 -18.47
C LEU A 247 -38.78 2.84 -19.18
N ALA A 248 -39.53 3.66 -18.44
CA ALA A 248 -40.53 4.55 -19.03
C ALA A 248 -39.87 5.55 -20.00
N GLN A 249 -38.74 6.16 -19.62
CA GLN A 249 -38.00 7.10 -20.46
C GLN A 249 -37.47 6.45 -21.73
N SER A 250 -36.84 5.28 -21.63
CA SER A 250 -36.35 4.57 -22.81
C SER A 250 -37.50 4.18 -23.75
N ALA A 251 -38.64 3.73 -23.22
CA ALA A 251 -39.83 3.42 -24.01
C ALA A 251 -40.42 4.67 -24.67
N PHE A 252 -40.51 5.78 -23.95
CA PHE A 252 -40.95 7.09 -24.46
C PHE A 252 -40.10 7.54 -25.65
N LEU A 253 -38.78 7.55 -25.49
CA LEU A 253 -37.85 7.88 -26.58
C LEU A 253 -37.99 6.89 -27.75
N SER A 254 -38.21 5.60 -27.48
CA SER A 254 -38.33 4.59 -28.53
C SER A 254 -39.59 4.75 -29.39
N LYS A 255 -40.62 5.40 -28.84
CA LYS A 255 -41.91 5.65 -29.52
C LYS A 255 -42.01 7.06 -30.11
N GLY A 256 -40.93 7.83 -30.12
CA GLY A 256 -40.88 9.16 -30.74
C GLY A 256 -41.04 10.34 -29.78
N GLY A 257 -41.05 10.09 -28.46
CA GLY A 257 -40.81 11.14 -27.48
C GLY A 257 -39.44 11.78 -27.70
N PRO A 258 -39.24 13.08 -27.42
CA PRO A 258 -40.16 14.02 -26.76
C PRO A 258 -41.10 14.80 -27.68
N LYS A 259 -40.93 14.64 -29.00
CA LYS A 259 -41.75 15.32 -30.01
C LYS A 259 -43.18 14.78 -30.03
N VAL A 260 -43.33 13.46 -29.92
CA VAL A 260 -44.64 12.79 -29.94
C VAL A 260 -44.76 11.87 -28.73
N ASP A 261 -45.60 12.25 -27.77
CA ASP A 261 -45.93 11.40 -26.63
C ASP A 261 -47.04 10.39 -26.97
N ARG A 262 -46.68 9.32 -27.68
CA ARG A 262 -47.62 8.25 -28.05
C ARG A 262 -48.09 7.42 -26.85
N LEU A 263 -47.31 7.43 -25.77
CA LEU A 263 -47.53 6.57 -24.62
C LEU A 263 -48.26 7.30 -23.48
N GLY A 264 -48.43 8.62 -23.59
CA GLY A 264 -49.05 9.45 -22.55
C GLY A 264 -48.23 9.42 -21.26
N LEU A 265 -46.91 9.52 -21.37
CA LEU A 265 -45.96 9.45 -20.26
C LEU A 265 -45.41 10.83 -19.86
N ASP A 266 -45.62 11.87 -20.66
CA ASP A 266 -45.09 13.22 -20.43
C ASP A 266 -46.21 14.26 -20.68
N PRO A 267 -47.15 14.39 -19.73
CA PRO A 267 -48.32 15.27 -19.86
C PRO A 267 -47.98 16.75 -19.70
N ASP A 268 -46.94 17.08 -18.94
CA ASP A 268 -46.43 18.43 -18.72
C ASP A 268 -45.57 18.94 -19.89
N GLY A 269 -45.04 18.03 -20.70
CA GLY A 269 -44.30 18.31 -21.92
C GLY A 269 -42.86 18.71 -21.67
N ASP A 270 -42.26 18.27 -20.57
CA ASP A 270 -40.89 18.62 -20.20
C ASP A 270 -39.83 17.78 -20.95
N GLY A 271 -40.29 16.75 -21.67
CA GLY A 271 -39.45 15.81 -22.41
C GLY A 271 -38.95 14.63 -21.58
N TYR A 272 -39.48 14.46 -20.37
CA TYR A 272 -39.15 13.40 -19.43
C TYR A 272 -40.41 12.61 -19.10
N ALA A 273 -40.29 11.29 -19.19
CA ALA A 273 -41.38 10.36 -18.98
C ALA A 273 -41.54 10.06 -17.50
N CYS A 274 -42.78 10.09 -17.04
CA CYS A 274 -43.13 9.81 -15.65
C CYS A 274 -42.32 10.69 -14.69
N ASP A 275 -41.72 10.09 -13.67
CA ASP A 275 -40.91 10.81 -12.69
C ASP A 275 -39.42 10.86 -13.01
N TRP A 276 -39.02 10.48 -14.23
CA TRP A 276 -37.61 10.41 -14.61
C TRP A 276 -36.90 11.77 -14.49
N ASP A 277 -35.76 11.79 -13.79
CA ASP A 277 -34.96 13.00 -13.56
C ASP A 277 -33.59 12.89 -14.27
N PRO A 278 -33.24 13.82 -15.17
CA PRO A 278 -31.93 13.85 -15.82
C PRO A 278 -30.80 14.39 -14.91
N ALA A 279 -31.11 15.05 -13.78
CA ALA A 279 -30.13 15.76 -12.97
C ALA A 279 -28.99 14.87 -12.42
N PRO A 280 -29.23 13.63 -11.95
CA PRO A 280 -28.15 12.76 -11.49
C PRO A 280 -27.11 12.46 -12.59
N PHE A 281 -27.56 12.23 -13.83
CA PHE A 281 -26.68 11.96 -14.97
C PHE A 281 -25.86 13.20 -15.34
N ARG A 282 -26.49 14.38 -15.33
CA ARG A 282 -25.81 15.66 -15.59
C ARG A 282 -24.81 16.06 -14.50
N LYS A 283 -25.02 15.61 -13.25
CA LYS A 283 -24.07 15.82 -12.15
C LYS A 283 -22.87 14.89 -12.30
N ALA A 284 -23.10 13.61 -12.57
CA ALA A 284 -22.05 12.63 -12.75
C ALA A 284 -21.08 12.96 -13.89
N ALA A 285 -21.56 13.58 -14.98
CA ALA A 285 -20.73 13.96 -16.12
C ALA A 285 -19.89 15.24 -15.93
N ARG A 286 -20.04 15.96 -14.81
CA ARG A 286 -19.27 17.18 -14.50
C ARG A 286 -18.11 16.96 -13.53
N ASN A 287 -17.98 15.75 -12.98
CA ASN A 287 -16.88 15.35 -12.12
C ASN A 287 -15.74 14.75 -12.96
#